data_AF-A0A496YFE8-F1
#
_entry.id   AF-A0A496YFE8-F1
#
_cell.length_a   1.000
_cell.length_b   1.000
_cell.length_c   1.000
_cell.angle_alpha   90.00
_cell.angle_beta   90.00
_cell.angle_gamma   90.00
#
_symmetry.space_group_name_H-M   'P 1'
#
loop_
_entity.id
_entity.type
_entity.pdbx_description
1 polymer ?
#
loop_
_entity_poly.entity_id
_entity_poly.type
_entity_poly.pdbx_seq_one_letter_code
_entity_poly.pdbx_strand_id
1 'polypeptide(L)' 'MDNQTPNRLIKEKSPYLLQHAYNPVDWYPWGSEAFERAKLVRISVSAPPTTL' A
#
# COMPACT_ATOMS: atom_id res chain seq x y z
N MET A 1 8.40 18.90 -14.58
CA MET A 1 7.76 18.85 -13.25
C MET A 1 7.30 17.44 -13.06
N ASP A 2 7.86 16.73 -12.08
CA ASP A 2 7.58 15.33 -11.86
C ASP A 2 6.09 15.16 -11.57
N ASN A 3 5.39 14.45 -12.46
CA ASN A 3 3.95 14.21 -12.39
C ASN A 3 3.64 13.15 -11.32
N GLN A 4 4.10 13.38 -10.09
CA GLN A 4 4.00 12.42 -9.00
C GLN A 4 2.54 12.32 -8.55
N THR A 5 1.94 11.17 -8.82
CA THR A 5 0.61 10.83 -8.29
C THR A 5 0.77 10.55 -6.80
N PRO A 6 0.03 11.23 -5.92
CA PRO A 6 0.12 10.96 -4.50
C PRO A 6 -0.45 9.58 -4.16
N ASN A 7 0.18 8.90 -3.20
CA ASN A 7 -0.37 7.73 -2.54
C ASN A 7 -1.46 8.12 -1.53
N ARG A 8 -1.96 7.14 -0.77
CA ARG A 8 -3.11 7.29 0.13
C ARG A 8 -2.85 8.23 1.31
N LEU A 9 -1.58 8.48 1.67
CA LEU A 9 -1.23 9.34 2.79
C LEU A 9 -1.63 10.81 2.57
N ILE A 10 -1.96 11.22 1.34
CA ILE A 10 -2.45 12.59 1.06
C ILE A 10 -3.72 12.98 1.83
N LYS A 11 -4.45 11.99 2.36
CA LYS A 11 -5.68 12.19 3.15
C LYS A 11 -5.43 12.27 4.66
N GLU A 12 -4.21 12.01 5.11
CA GLU A 12 -3.86 12.04 6.52
C GLU A 12 -3.72 13.47 7.04
N LYS A 13 -3.94 13.65 8.35
CA LYS A 13 -3.77 14.97 9.00
C LYS A 13 -2.36 15.19 9.53
N SER A 14 -1.60 14.12 9.74
CA SER A 14 -0.25 14.19 10.29
C SER A 14 0.70 14.84 9.28
N PRO A 15 1.39 15.94 9.63
CA PRO A 15 2.38 16.56 8.75
C PRO A 15 3.48 15.58 8.32
N TYR A 16 3.86 14.66 9.21
CA TYR A 16 4.86 13.62 8.92
C TYR A 16 4.38 12.66 7.81
N LEU A 17 3.11 12.24 7.86
CA LEU A 17 2.57 11.33 6.84
C LEU A 17 2.37 12.03 5.50
N LEU A 18 1.92 13.29 5.52
CA LEU A 18 1.76 14.11 4.33
C LEU A 18 3.07 14.35 3.59
N GLN A 19 4.20 14.46 4.31
CA GLN A 19 5.53 14.57 3.71
C GLN A 19 5.88 13.36 2.83
N HIS A 20 5.28 12.20 3.08
CA HIS A 20 5.51 10.95 2.35
C HIS A 20 4.42 10.63 1.32
N ALA A 21 3.46 11.54 1.10
CA ALA A 21 2.34 11.32 0.19
C ALA A 21 2.76 11.17 -1.28
N TYR A 22 3.89 11.73 -1.69
CA TYR A 22 4.38 11.66 -3.08
C TYR A 22 5.53 10.67 -3.27
N ASN A 23 5.87 9.89 -2.23
CA ASN A 23 6.86 8.84 -2.36
C ASN A 23 6.38 7.78 -3.36
N PRO A 24 7.29 7.16 -4.14
CA PRO A 24 6.93 6.19 -5.18
C PRO A 24 6.34 4.89 -4.64
N VAL A 25 6.48 4.64 -3.33
CA VAL A 25 5.84 3.52 -2.64
C VAL A 25 4.38 3.89 -2.35
N ASP A 26 3.45 3.01 -2.74
CA ASP A 26 2.02 3.15 -2.43
C ASP A 26 1.75 2.84 -0.94
N TRP A 27 2.10 3.80 -0.09
CA TRP A 27 1.89 3.70 1.35
C TRP A 27 0.40 3.71 1.70
N TYR A 28 0.03 2.83 2.63
CA TYR A 28 -1.28 2.82 3.27
C TYR A 28 -1.13 3.35 4.70
N PRO A 29 -2.05 4.19 5.19
CA PRO A 29 -2.14 4.45 6.60
C PRO A 29 -2.49 3.15 7.34
N TRP A 30 -2.10 3.06 8.60
CA TRP A 30 -2.43 1.91 9.42
C TRP A 30 -3.95 1.83 9.65
N GLY A 31 -4.57 0.71 9.26
CA GLY A 31 -6.01 0.54 9.37
C GLY A 31 -6.52 -0.72 8.68
N SER A 32 -7.84 -0.95 8.75
CA SER A 32 -8.49 -2.12 8.16
C SER A 32 -8.25 -2.24 6.66
N GLU A 33 -8.25 -1.13 5.91
CA GLU A 33 -8.02 -1.12 4.45
C GLU A 33 -6.67 -1.77 4.09
N ALA A 34 -5.61 -1.48 4.86
CA ALA A 34 -4.29 -2.06 4.62
C ALA A 34 -4.30 -3.60 4.78
N PHE A 35 -4.98 -4.10 5.82
CA PHE A 35 -5.10 -5.54 6.07
C PHE A 35 -6.02 -6.24 5.08
N GLU A 36 -7.14 -5.62 4.72
CA GLU A 36 -8.05 -6.14 3.69
C GLU A 36 -7.35 -6.25 2.35
N ARG A 37 -6.57 -5.22 1.97
CA ARG A 37 -5.74 -5.26 0.77
C ARG A 37 -4.72 -6.39 0.84
N ALA A 38 -4.04 -6.58 1.96
CA ALA A 38 -3.09 -7.68 2.14
C ALA A 38 -3.76 -9.06 1.98
N LYS A 39 -4.97 -9.25 2.50
CA LYS A 39 -5.75 -10.48 2.32
C LYS A 39 -6.10 -10.73 0.85
N LEU A 40 -6.47 -9.69 0.10
CA LEU A 40 -6.76 -9.79 -1.34
C LEU A 40 -5.51 -10.10 -2.18
N VAL A 41 -4.36 -9.50 -1.85
CA VAL A 41 -3.11 -9.75 -2.57
C VAL A 41 -2.57 -11.17 -2.32
N ARG A 42 -2.79 -11.71 -1.11
CA ARG A 42 -2.31 -13.05 -0.70
C ARG A 42 -2.90 -14.21 -1.51
N ILE A 43 -3.96 -14.00 -2.28
CA ILE A 43 -4.66 -15.07 -3.03
C ILE A 43 -4.10 -15.26 -4.45
N SER A 44 -3.07 -14.49 -4.86
CA SER A 44 -2.51 -14.52 -6.23
C SER A 44 -1.13 -15.17 -6.34
N VAL A 45 -0.59 -15.74 -5.27
CA VAL A 45 0.57 -16.63 -5.34
C VAL A 45 0.05 -18.05 -5.43
N SER A 46 0.17 -18.65 -6.62
CA SER A 46 -0.16 -20.05 -6.87
C SER A 46 0.40 -20.96 -5.78
N ALA A 47 -0.39 -21.96 -5.40
CA ALA A 47 -0.09 -23.04 -4.47
C ALA A 47 1.42 -23.41 -4.37
N PRO A 48 1.93 -23.76 -3.17
CA PRO A 48 3.30 -24.28 -3.05
C PRO A 48 3.46 -25.48 -4.00
N PRO A 49 4.64 -25.69 -4.62
CA PRO A 49 4.86 -26.91 -5.38
C PRO A 49 4.74 -28.10 -4.44
N THR A 50 3.59 -28.77 -4.45
CA THR A 50 3.46 -30.12 -3.90
C THR A 50 4.13 -31.04 -4.91
N THR A 51 5.39 -31.34 -4.67
CA THR A 51 6.07 -32.45 -5.35
C THR A 51 5.97 -33.68 -4.45
N LEU A 52 5.36 -34.74 -4.97
CA LEU A 52 5.54 -36.13 -4.53
C LEU A 52 6.96 -36.59 -4.88
#